data_AF-C6E6C0-F1
#
_entry.id   AF-C6E6C0-F1
#
_cell.length_a   1.000
_cell.length_b   1.000
_cell.length_c   1.000
_cell.angle_alpha   90.00
_cell.angle_beta   90.00
_cell.angle_gamma   90.00
#
_symmetry.space_group_name_H-M   'P 1'
#
loop_
_entity.id
_entity.type
_entity.pdbx_description
1 polymer ?
#
loop_
_entity_poly.entity_id
_entity_poly.type
_entity_poly.pdbx_seq_one_letter_code
_entity_poly.pdbx_strand_id
1 'polypeptide(L)'
;MLKRTLTLLFILALPPGIGAGAEIPLARFSHSDLSGWSDKAFKGKTDYSFADGALKAHSSKGASGKIKKVSIDTHSYPKLTWSWRIDHTLRREDATRKSGDDFVARVYVIFPRTFFWRMRAINYVWSGKMPIGSHTPSPHTANAVSIAVESGDAKAGTWVFEERNVYEDYKKIFGEDPPLMGGIAVMTDTDDTKEEVTAWYGDIALRSQ
;
A
#
# COMPACT_ATOMS: atom_id res chain seq x y z
N MET A 1 9.16 -59.38 44.35
CA MET A 1 10.19 -59.06 43.35
C MET A 1 9.52 -58.34 42.17
N LEU A 2 10.05 -57.16 41.83
CA LEU A 2 9.85 -56.31 40.65
C LEU A 2 8.42 -55.91 40.21
N LYS A 3 7.99 -54.70 40.62
CA LYS A 3 6.89 -53.94 39.99
C LYS A 3 7.41 -53.33 38.68
N ARG A 4 6.82 -53.71 37.54
CA ARG A 4 7.10 -53.11 36.22
C ARG A 4 6.33 -51.79 36.10
N THR A 5 7.04 -50.67 36.15
CA THR A 5 6.47 -49.35 35.88
C THR A 5 6.44 -49.13 34.36
N LEU A 6 5.25 -48.99 33.79
CA LEU A 6 5.05 -48.70 32.37
C LEU A 6 5.16 -47.18 32.17
N THR A 7 6.28 -46.70 31.64
CA THR A 7 6.44 -45.29 31.26
C THR A 7 5.68 -45.03 29.97
N LEU A 8 4.53 -44.36 30.07
CA LEU A 8 3.80 -43.84 28.91
C LEU A 8 4.57 -42.63 28.35
N LEU A 9 5.13 -42.77 27.14
CA LEU A 9 5.66 -41.65 26.38
C LEU A 9 4.47 -40.88 25.77
N PHE A 10 4.13 -39.73 26.33
CA PHE A 10 3.24 -38.77 25.66
C PHE A 10 4.01 -38.08 24.54
N ILE A 11 3.77 -38.49 23.30
CA ILE A 11 4.21 -37.71 22.13
C ILE A 11 3.25 -36.53 22.02
N LEU A 12 3.70 -35.35 22.44
CA LEU A 12 2.99 -34.10 22.18
C LEU A 12 3.03 -33.86 20.66
N ALA A 13 1.93 -34.12 19.98
CA ALA A 13 1.76 -33.67 18.60
C ALA A 13 1.63 -32.14 18.63
N LEU A 14 2.69 -31.44 18.20
CA LEU A 14 2.60 -30.01 17.88
C LEU A 14 1.48 -29.84 16.83
N PRO A 15 0.52 -28.92 17.05
CA PRO A 15 -0.44 -28.61 16.01
C PRO A 15 0.33 -28.18 14.74
N PRO A 16 -0.12 -28.56 13.53
CA PRO A 16 0.50 -28.07 12.31
C PRO A 16 0.51 -26.55 12.38
N GLY A 17 1.72 -25.97 12.35
CA GLY A 17 1.86 -24.53 12.26
C GLY A 17 1.03 -24.05 11.09
N ILE A 18 0.17 -23.06 11.32
CA ILE A 18 -0.50 -22.34 10.24
C ILE A 18 0.64 -21.82 9.36
N GLY A 19 0.86 -22.48 8.23
CA GLY A 19 1.90 -22.07 7.30
C GLY A 19 1.54 -20.67 6.85
N ALA A 20 2.36 -19.68 7.24
CA ALA A 20 2.28 -18.37 6.60
C ALA A 20 2.44 -18.61 5.10
N GLY A 21 1.42 -18.24 4.32
CA GLY A 21 1.46 -18.35 2.87
C GLY A 21 2.74 -17.74 2.32
N ALA A 22 3.20 -18.23 1.16
CA ALA A 22 4.43 -17.72 0.55
C ALA A 22 4.32 -16.19 0.38
N GLU A 23 5.36 -15.47 0.80
CA GLU A 23 5.38 -14.01 0.81
C GLU A 23 6.44 -13.48 -0.18
N ILE A 24 6.06 -12.48 -0.98
CA ILE A 24 6.95 -11.70 -1.83
C ILE A 24 7.16 -10.33 -1.17
N PRO A 25 8.33 -10.07 -0.55
CA PRO A 25 8.65 -8.77 0.01
C PRO A 25 8.86 -7.75 -1.12
N LEU A 26 8.08 -6.68 -1.12
CA LEU A 26 8.17 -5.59 -2.09
C LEU A 26 9.01 -4.41 -1.56
N ALA A 27 8.85 -4.07 -0.28
CA ALA A 27 9.62 -3.07 0.45
C ALA A 27 10.07 -3.60 1.81
N ARG A 28 11.31 -3.28 2.20
CA ARG A 28 11.86 -3.50 3.54
C ARG A 28 12.30 -2.18 4.16
N PHE A 29 11.37 -1.23 4.22
CA PHE A 29 11.65 0.12 4.72
C PHE A 29 12.06 0.11 6.20
N SER A 30 11.62 -0.89 6.97
CA SER A 30 12.07 -1.13 8.35
C SER A 30 13.57 -1.39 8.46
N HIS A 31 14.19 -1.88 7.38
CA HIS A 31 15.62 -2.13 7.28
C HIS A 31 16.37 -1.02 6.55
N SER A 32 15.73 0.15 6.35
CA SER A 32 16.29 1.25 5.57
C SER A 32 16.67 0.87 4.13
N ASP A 33 15.90 -0.06 3.54
CA ASP A 33 16.17 -0.60 2.20
C ASP A 33 15.24 0.00 1.14
N LEU A 34 15.84 0.68 0.16
CA LEU A 34 15.18 1.19 -1.05
C LEU A 34 15.66 0.46 -2.32
N SER A 35 16.25 -0.72 -2.20
CA SER A 35 16.74 -1.50 -3.34
C SER A 35 15.64 -1.77 -4.36
N GLY A 36 15.90 -1.37 -5.62
CA GLY A 36 14.96 -1.48 -6.73
C GLY A 36 13.88 -0.40 -6.76
N TRP A 37 13.89 0.54 -5.83
CA TRP A 37 13.03 1.73 -5.85
C TRP A 37 13.75 2.90 -6.51
N SER A 38 13.02 3.71 -7.28
CA SER A 38 13.54 4.94 -7.89
C SER A 38 12.58 6.11 -7.71
N ASP A 39 13.07 7.33 -7.88
CA ASP A 39 12.26 8.54 -7.82
C ASP A 39 11.34 8.69 -9.02
N LYS A 40 10.12 9.15 -8.77
CA LYS A 40 9.17 9.59 -9.79
C LYS A 40 8.53 10.91 -9.38
N ALA A 41 8.97 12.00 -9.98
CA ALA A 41 8.38 13.32 -9.77
C ALA A 41 7.30 13.62 -10.82
N PHE A 42 6.22 14.26 -10.38
CA PHE A 42 5.16 14.81 -11.23
C PHE A 42 5.17 16.35 -11.17
N LYS A 43 5.20 16.92 -9.96
CA LYS A 43 5.30 18.36 -9.71
C LYS A 43 5.94 18.61 -8.35
N GLY A 44 6.96 19.46 -8.26
CA GLY A 44 7.72 19.63 -7.02
C GLY A 44 8.38 18.33 -6.54
N LYS A 45 8.84 18.30 -5.28
CA LYS A 45 9.43 17.12 -4.65
C LYS A 45 8.86 16.92 -3.25
N THR A 46 8.75 15.66 -2.88
CA THR A 46 8.45 15.15 -1.54
C THR A 46 9.77 14.67 -0.96
N ASP A 47 10.07 15.05 0.28
CA ASP A 47 11.31 14.69 0.95
C ASP A 47 11.17 13.31 1.59
N TYR A 48 11.96 12.36 1.09
CA TYR A 48 11.99 10.98 1.59
C TYR A 48 13.25 10.73 2.43
N SER A 49 13.07 10.16 3.61
CA SER A 49 14.16 9.78 4.51
C SER A 49 13.75 8.56 5.35
N PHE A 50 14.71 7.88 5.97
CA PHE A 50 14.40 6.83 6.94
C PHE A 50 14.32 7.40 8.34
N ALA A 51 13.23 7.12 9.05
CA ALA A 51 13.01 7.49 10.44
C ALA A 51 12.02 6.51 11.08
N ASP A 52 12.19 6.22 12.37
CA ASP A 52 11.30 5.34 13.15
C ASP A 52 11.09 3.94 12.55
N GLY A 53 12.12 3.38 11.90
CA GLY A 53 12.02 2.07 11.23
C GLY A 53 11.05 2.09 10.04
N ALA A 54 10.99 3.20 9.31
CA ALA A 54 10.08 3.40 8.20
C ALA A 54 10.63 4.39 7.17
N LEU A 55 10.03 4.37 5.97
CA LEU A 55 10.26 5.41 4.98
C LEU A 55 9.34 6.59 5.30
N LYS A 56 9.91 7.65 5.86
CA LYS A 56 9.23 8.93 6.11
C LYS A 56 9.15 9.72 4.79
N ALA A 57 7.97 10.22 4.49
CA ALA A 57 7.69 11.12 3.37
C ALA A 57 7.10 12.43 3.92
N HIS A 58 7.78 13.53 3.70
CA HIS A 58 7.32 14.87 4.07
C HIS A 58 7.05 15.67 2.79
N SER A 59 5.84 16.19 2.63
CA SER A 59 5.47 16.94 1.41
C SER A 59 4.92 18.31 1.75
N SER A 60 5.47 19.33 1.09
CA SER A 60 4.97 20.71 1.09
C SER A 60 4.96 21.22 -0.35
N LYS A 61 3.78 21.32 -0.96
CA LYS A 61 3.55 21.65 -2.39
C LYS A 61 4.21 20.66 -3.38
N GLY A 62 4.40 19.41 -2.96
CA GLY A 62 5.11 18.39 -3.73
C GLY A 62 4.21 17.24 -4.14
N ALA A 63 4.52 16.65 -5.28
CA ALA A 63 3.93 15.43 -5.83
C ALA A 63 5.03 14.59 -6.47
N SER A 64 5.70 13.79 -5.64
CA SER A 64 6.67 12.80 -6.09
C SER A 64 6.60 11.54 -5.24
N GLY A 65 6.84 10.40 -5.87
CA GLY A 65 6.79 9.08 -5.25
C GLY A 65 8.10 8.31 -5.36
N LYS A 66 8.18 7.22 -4.58
CA LYS A 66 9.12 6.13 -4.85
C LYS A 66 8.36 5.04 -5.62
N ILE A 67 8.96 4.52 -6.69
CA ILE A 67 8.36 3.45 -7.51
C ILE A 67 9.32 2.28 -7.66
N LYS A 68 8.80 1.05 -7.61
CA LYS A 68 9.53 -0.17 -7.91
C LYS A 68 8.81 -0.96 -8.99
N LYS A 69 9.56 -1.35 -10.02
CA LYS A 69 9.05 -2.22 -11.10
C LYS A 69 9.03 -3.66 -10.61
N VAL A 70 7.96 -4.37 -10.93
CA VAL A 70 7.78 -5.79 -10.62
C VAL A 70 7.11 -6.49 -11.80
N SER A 71 7.00 -7.81 -11.73
CA SER A 71 6.24 -8.60 -12.69
C SER A 71 5.62 -9.77 -11.93
N ILE A 72 4.43 -9.56 -11.36
CA ILE A 72 3.81 -10.51 -10.42
C ILE A 72 2.38 -10.83 -10.87
N ASP A 73 2.02 -12.10 -10.81
CA ASP A 73 0.65 -12.55 -11.00
C ASP A 73 -0.16 -12.37 -9.71
N THR A 74 -1.13 -11.47 -9.74
CA THR A 74 -2.01 -11.17 -8.60
C THR A 74 -3.07 -12.25 -8.36
N HIS A 75 -3.29 -13.17 -9.31
CA HIS A 75 -4.12 -14.34 -9.05
C HIS A 75 -3.41 -15.31 -8.06
N SER A 76 -2.09 -15.48 -8.24
CA SER A 76 -1.26 -16.32 -7.37
C SER A 76 -0.92 -15.66 -6.02
N TYR A 77 -0.70 -14.34 -6.00
CA TYR A 77 -0.40 -13.56 -4.80
C TYR A 77 -1.37 -12.36 -4.67
N PRO A 78 -2.64 -12.58 -4.28
CA PRO A 78 -3.65 -11.54 -4.33
C PRO A 78 -3.59 -10.53 -3.18
N LYS A 79 -3.05 -10.93 -2.02
CA LYS A 79 -3.12 -10.15 -0.78
C LYS A 79 -1.93 -9.19 -0.70
N LEU A 80 -2.15 -7.90 -0.93
CA LEU A 80 -1.17 -6.85 -0.64
C LEU A 80 -1.31 -6.43 0.81
N THR A 81 -0.21 -6.45 1.55
CA THR A 81 -0.14 -6.04 2.94
C THR A 81 0.88 -4.92 3.11
N TRP A 82 0.55 -3.92 3.92
CA TRP A 82 1.48 -2.88 4.31
C TRP A 82 1.09 -2.27 5.66
N SER A 83 1.97 -1.46 6.20
CA SER A 83 1.62 -0.57 7.31
C SER A 83 1.98 0.87 6.99
N TRP A 84 1.26 1.80 7.60
CA TRP A 84 1.56 3.23 7.50
C TRP A 84 1.13 3.98 8.75
N ARG A 85 1.64 5.19 8.88
CA ARG A 85 1.25 6.18 9.89
C ARG A 85 1.23 7.54 9.22
N ILE A 86 0.35 8.42 9.68
CA ILE A 86 0.27 9.82 9.23
C ILE A 86 0.36 10.76 10.43
N ASP A 87 0.74 12.01 10.21
CA ASP A 87 0.65 13.07 11.21
C ASP A 87 -0.78 13.61 11.32
N HIS A 88 -1.39 13.99 10.20
CA HIS A 88 -2.79 14.36 10.04
C HIS A 88 -3.21 14.28 8.57
N THR A 89 -4.51 14.36 8.31
CA THR A 89 -5.09 14.38 6.96
C THR A 89 -5.12 15.80 6.37
N LEU A 90 -5.43 15.88 5.08
CA LEU A 90 -5.55 17.13 4.32
C LEU A 90 -6.97 17.70 4.45
N ARG A 91 -7.11 18.93 4.94
CA ARG A 91 -8.43 19.53 5.18
C ARG A 91 -9.11 19.96 3.88
N ARG A 92 -8.32 20.30 2.86
CA ARG A 92 -8.80 20.77 1.56
C ARG A 92 -8.91 19.67 0.52
N GLU A 93 -8.65 18.40 0.89
CA GLU A 93 -8.87 17.25 0.01
C GLU A 93 -10.28 17.31 -0.59
N ASP A 94 -10.37 17.04 -1.89
CA ASP A 94 -11.59 16.71 -2.60
C ASP A 94 -11.19 15.83 -3.78
N ALA A 95 -11.19 14.51 -3.56
CA ALA A 95 -10.81 13.50 -4.55
C ALA A 95 -11.64 13.53 -5.85
N THR A 96 -12.71 14.32 -5.92
CA THR A 96 -13.53 14.50 -7.12
C THR A 96 -13.07 15.67 -8.00
N ARG A 97 -12.13 16.49 -7.52
CA ARG A 97 -11.63 17.69 -8.19
C ARG A 97 -10.11 17.69 -8.26
N LYS A 98 -9.55 18.08 -9.40
CA LYS A 98 -8.09 18.17 -9.57
C LYS A 98 -7.42 18.96 -8.45
N SER A 99 -7.98 20.13 -8.11
CA SER A 99 -7.44 21.00 -7.04
C SER A 99 -7.48 20.42 -5.62
N GLY A 100 -8.02 19.21 -5.43
CA GLY A 100 -8.09 18.53 -4.15
C GLY A 100 -7.71 17.05 -4.21
N ASP A 101 -7.17 16.55 -5.33
CA ASP A 101 -6.72 15.16 -5.51
C ASP A 101 -5.31 14.98 -4.93
N ASP A 102 -5.13 15.35 -3.65
CA ASP A 102 -3.94 15.06 -2.85
C ASP A 102 -4.33 14.09 -1.73
N PHE A 103 -3.42 13.19 -1.32
CA PHE A 103 -3.63 12.34 -0.16
C PHE A 103 -2.36 12.30 0.70
N VAL A 104 -2.55 12.27 2.02
CA VAL A 104 -1.42 12.19 2.95
C VAL A 104 -0.59 10.92 2.74
N ALA A 105 -1.24 9.81 2.37
CA ALA A 105 -0.54 8.60 2.01
C ALA A 105 -1.23 7.84 0.88
N ARG A 106 -0.42 7.33 -0.05
CA ARG A 106 -0.87 6.51 -1.18
C ARG A 106 0.03 5.29 -1.37
N VAL A 107 -0.57 4.14 -1.63
CA VAL A 107 0.09 2.94 -2.16
C VAL A 107 -0.51 2.62 -3.53
N TYR A 108 0.30 2.70 -4.58
CA TYR A 108 -0.10 2.44 -5.96
C TYR A 108 0.18 1.00 -6.34
N VAL A 109 -0.77 0.33 -6.99
CA VAL A 109 -0.55 -0.88 -7.75
C VAL A 109 -0.77 -0.58 -9.23
N ILE A 110 0.25 -0.85 -10.04
CA ILE A 110 0.31 -0.43 -11.44
C ILE A 110 0.20 -1.64 -12.37
N PHE A 111 -0.72 -1.56 -13.33
CA PHE A 111 -1.02 -2.59 -14.31
C PHE A 111 -0.71 -2.09 -15.73
N PRO A 112 0.46 -2.43 -16.27
CA PRO A 112 0.87 -2.01 -17.60
C PRO A 112 -0.02 -2.63 -18.67
N ARG A 113 -0.11 -1.95 -19.81
CA ARG A 113 -0.80 -2.43 -21.01
C ARG A 113 0.05 -2.22 -22.25
N THR A 114 -0.34 -2.86 -23.35
CA THR A 114 0.30 -2.70 -24.68
C THR A 114 0.53 -1.24 -25.03
N PHE A 115 -0.42 -0.38 -24.66
CA PHE A 115 -0.33 1.06 -24.88
C PHE A 115 -0.27 1.78 -23.53
N PHE A 116 0.74 2.62 -23.32
CA PHE A 116 1.01 3.27 -22.04
C PHE A 116 -0.15 4.17 -21.56
N TRP A 117 -0.90 4.79 -22.49
CA TRP A 117 -2.08 5.60 -22.16
C TRP A 117 -3.28 4.77 -21.69
N ARG A 118 -3.23 3.44 -21.80
CA ARG A 118 -4.22 2.49 -21.26
C ARG A 118 -3.76 1.81 -19.96
N MET A 119 -2.58 2.17 -19.45
CA MET A 119 -2.09 1.70 -18.16
C MET A 119 -3.11 2.02 -17.08
N ARG A 120 -3.44 1.03 -16.23
CA ARG A 120 -4.37 1.20 -15.12
C ARG A 120 -3.63 1.19 -13.79
N ALA A 121 -4.18 1.88 -12.80
CA ALA A 121 -3.65 1.88 -11.44
C ALA A 121 -4.77 1.86 -10.41
N ILE A 122 -4.51 1.20 -9.29
CA ILE A 122 -5.29 1.32 -8.05
C ILE A 122 -4.42 2.05 -7.04
N ASN A 123 -4.96 3.09 -6.42
CA ASN A 123 -4.31 3.82 -5.33
C ASN A 123 -5.05 3.50 -4.04
N TYR A 124 -4.43 2.80 -3.11
CA TYR A 124 -4.95 2.69 -1.75
C TYR A 124 -4.54 3.93 -0.98
N VAL A 125 -5.50 4.67 -0.45
CA VAL A 125 -5.27 5.99 0.14
C VAL A 125 -5.74 6.07 1.58
N TRP A 126 -5.02 6.86 2.37
CA TRP A 126 -5.53 7.41 3.61
C TRP A 126 -6.11 8.79 3.30
N SER A 127 -7.44 8.89 3.33
CA SER A 127 -8.17 10.10 2.96
C SER A 127 -8.51 10.97 4.18
N GLY A 128 -8.73 12.26 3.99
CA GLY A 128 -9.37 13.14 4.97
C GLY A 128 -10.89 13.16 4.89
N LYS A 129 -11.51 12.74 3.77
CA LYS A 129 -12.96 12.94 3.53
C LYS A 129 -13.71 11.76 2.91
N MET A 130 -13.05 10.93 2.11
CA MET A 130 -13.68 9.76 1.49
C MET A 130 -14.10 8.76 2.57
N PRO A 131 -15.33 8.21 2.55
CA PRO A 131 -15.70 7.11 3.43
C PRO A 131 -14.80 5.89 3.20
N ILE A 132 -14.39 5.21 4.28
CA ILE A 132 -13.61 3.97 4.19
C ILE A 132 -14.38 2.95 3.34
N GLY A 133 -13.68 2.29 2.41
CA GLY A 133 -14.21 1.33 1.44
C GLY A 133 -14.81 1.95 0.17
N SER A 134 -14.98 3.28 0.12
CA SER A 134 -15.40 3.98 -1.10
C SER A 134 -14.23 4.10 -2.09
N HIS A 135 -14.56 4.34 -3.35
CA HIS A 135 -13.57 4.58 -4.39
C HIS A 135 -14.05 5.64 -5.39
N THR A 136 -13.10 6.34 -6.01
CA THR A 136 -13.37 7.32 -7.06
C THR A 136 -12.27 7.28 -8.12
N PRO A 137 -12.60 7.45 -9.42
CA PRO A 137 -11.58 7.73 -10.42
C PRO A 137 -10.85 9.03 -10.09
N SER A 138 -9.55 9.10 -10.43
CA SER A 138 -8.81 10.36 -10.31
C SER A 138 -9.35 11.38 -11.32
N PRO A 139 -9.52 12.65 -10.91
CA PRO A 139 -9.90 13.73 -11.81
C PRO A 139 -8.82 14.06 -12.87
N HIS A 140 -7.60 13.54 -12.72
CA HIS A 140 -6.52 13.67 -13.72
C HIS A 140 -6.60 12.60 -14.82
N THR A 141 -7.12 11.40 -14.48
CA THR A 141 -7.30 10.30 -15.44
C THR A 141 -8.26 9.25 -14.89
N ALA A 142 -9.20 8.80 -15.71
CA ALA A 142 -10.10 7.71 -15.35
C ALA A 142 -9.41 6.33 -15.27
N ASN A 143 -8.14 6.23 -15.70
CA ASN A 143 -7.39 4.97 -15.63
C ASN A 143 -6.77 4.70 -14.25
N ALA A 144 -6.79 5.69 -13.34
CA ALA A 144 -6.37 5.53 -11.97
C ALA A 144 -7.60 5.66 -11.06
N VAL A 145 -7.77 4.72 -10.14
CA VAL A 145 -8.88 4.74 -9.18
C VAL A 145 -8.32 4.69 -7.78
N SER A 146 -8.72 5.65 -6.95
CA SER A 146 -8.35 5.71 -5.54
C SER A 146 -9.41 4.99 -4.70
N ILE A 147 -8.98 4.11 -3.81
CA ILE A 147 -9.82 3.42 -2.82
C ILE A 147 -9.39 3.91 -1.44
N ALA A 148 -10.33 4.48 -0.68
CA ALA A 148 -10.06 4.87 0.70
C ALA A 148 -10.04 3.63 1.58
N VAL A 149 -8.87 3.27 2.10
CA VAL A 149 -8.72 2.16 3.06
C VAL A 149 -8.70 2.66 4.49
N GLU A 150 -8.29 3.92 4.70
CA GLU A 150 -8.44 4.67 5.95
C GLU A 150 -8.97 6.08 5.66
N SER A 151 -9.58 6.69 6.67
CA SER A 151 -10.13 8.03 6.54
C SER A 151 -10.14 8.83 7.86
N GLY A 152 -9.84 10.12 7.75
CA GLY A 152 -9.83 11.08 8.84
C GLY A 152 -8.66 10.89 9.82
N ASP A 153 -8.69 11.67 10.89
CA ASP A 153 -7.58 11.79 11.85
C ASP A 153 -7.71 10.87 13.08
N ALA A 154 -8.75 10.03 13.16
CA ALA A 154 -9.03 9.24 14.36
C ALA A 154 -7.89 8.27 14.74
N LYS A 155 -7.13 7.80 13.75
CA LYS A 155 -5.95 6.93 13.92
C LYS A 155 -4.62 7.65 13.62
N ALA A 156 -4.63 8.96 13.40
CA ALA A 156 -3.42 9.73 13.15
C ALA A 156 -2.42 9.58 14.32
N GLY A 157 -1.12 9.55 14.00
CA GLY A 157 -0.05 9.27 14.97
C GLY A 157 0.11 7.80 15.36
N THR A 158 -0.78 6.90 14.93
CA THR A 158 -0.68 5.45 15.20
C THR A 158 -0.33 4.66 13.93
N TRP A 159 0.37 3.54 14.10
CA TRP A 159 0.61 2.60 13.01
C TRP A 159 -0.66 1.81 12.70
N VAL A 160 -1.06 1.83 11.44
CA VAL A 160 -2.19 1.04 10.92
C VAL A 160 -1.65 0.02 9.93
N PHE A 161 -2.15 -1.22 10.06
CA PHE A 161 -1.86 -2.31 9.13
C PHE A 161 -3.04 -2.50 8.18
N GLU A 162 -2.72 -2.65 6.90
CA GLU A 162 -3.68 -2.86 5.82
C GLU A 162 -3.45 -4.21 5.14
N GLU A 163 -4.54 -4.85 4.73
CA GLU A 163 -4.52 -5.98 3.82
C GLU A 163 -5.63 -5.80 2.78
N ARG A 164 -5.28 -5.90 1.49
CA ARG A 164 -6.22 -5.80 0.37
C ARG A 164 -6.02 -6.93 -0.63
N ASN A 165 -7.14 -7.49 -1.10
CA ASN A 165 -7.12 -8.38 -2.25
C ASN A 165 -7.10 -7.56 -3.54
N VAL A 166 -5.89 -7.39 -4.09
CA VAL A 166 -5.64 -6.55 -5.26
C VAL A 166 -6.31 -7.09 -6.51
N TYR A 167 -6.35 -8.42 -6.66
CA TYR A 167 -6.97 -9.08 -7.81
C TYR A 167 -8.47 -8.81 -7.85
N GLU A 168 -9.15 -8.98 -6.71
CA GLU A 168 -10.60 -8.71 -6.60
C GLU A 168 -10.91 -7.21 -6.73
N ASP A 169 -10.11 -6.34 -6.12
CA ASP A 169 -10.28 -4.89 -6.25
C ASP A 169 -10.14 -4.45 -7.71
N TYR A 170 -9.17 -5.01 -8.45
CA TYR A 170 -9.01 -4.75 -9.87
C TYR A 170 -10.24 -5.16 -10.67
N LYS A 171 -10.73 -6.39 -10.48
CA LYS A 171 -11.90 -6.89 -11.20
C LYS A 171 -13.14 -6.05 -10.91
N LYS A 172 -13.35 -5.69 -9.65
CA LYS A 172 -14.48 -4.85 -9.24
C LYS A 172 -14.45 -3.48 -9.90
N ILE A 173 -13.26 -2.86 -9.99
CA ILE A 173 -13.12 -1.50 -10.53
C ILE A 173 -13.18 -1.50 -12.07
N PHE A 174 -12.56 -2.50 -12.69
CA PHE A 174 -12.23 -2.45 -14.11
C PHE A 174 -12.97 -3.46 -14.98
N GLY A 175 -13.71 -4.39 -14.37
CA GLY A 175 -14.60 -5.33 -15.06
C GLY A 175 -13.90 -6.44 -15.85
N GLU A 176 -12.61 -6.67 -15.62
CA GLU A 176 -11.80 -7.68 -16.31
C GLU A 176 -10.71 -8.22 -15.39
N ASP A 177 -10.10 -9.36 -15.74
CA ASP A 177 -8.96 -9.89 -15.01
C ASP A 177 -7.72 -8.98 -15.17
N PRO A 178 -6.95 -8.76 -14.09
CA PRO A 178 -5.73 -7.98 -14.17
C PRO A 178 -4.67 -8.66 -15.05
N PRO A 179 -3.89 -7.89 -15.83
CA PRO A 179 -2.61 -8.39 -16.31
C PRO A 179 -1.64 -8.54 -15.13
N LEU A 180 -0.39 -8.94 -15.41
CA LEU A 180 0.66 -8.92 -14.39
C LEU A 180 0.77 -7.53 -13.75
N MET A 181 0.88 -7.49 -12.43
CA MET A 181 1.27 -6.30 -11.70
C MET A 181 2.68 -5.90 -12.14
N GLY A 182 2.80 -4.70 -12.72
CA GLY A 182 4.04 -4.17 -13.29
C GLY A 182 4.79 -3.20 -12.38
N GLY A 183 4.16 -2.73 -11.30
CA GLY A 183 4.79 -1.80 -10.38
C GLY A 183 4.03 -1.61 -9.08
N ILE A 184 4.77 -1.20 -8.07
CA ILE A 184 4.29 -0.67 -6.78
C ILE A 184 4.88 0.72 -6.59
N ALA A 185 4.12 1.65 -6.03
CA ALA A 185 4.67 2.96 -5.63
C ALA A 185 4.11 3.42 -4.29
N VAL A 186 4.84 4.29 -3.61
CA VAL A 186 4.35 5.06 -2.46
C VAL A 186 4.48 6.54 -2.78
N MET A 187 3.50 7.33 -2.33
CA MET A 187 3.48 8.78 -2.59
C MET A 187 2.70 9.52 -1.53
N THR A 188 3.30 10.61 -1.06
CA THR A 188 2.65 11.64 -0.25
C THR A 188 2.69 12.94 -1.05
N ASP A 189 1.53 13.54 -1.28
CA ASP A 189 1.39 14.69 -2.16
C ASP A 189 0.52 15.81 -1.58
N THR A 190 0.87 17.03 -1.99
CA THR A 190 0.29 18.30 -1.52
C THR A 190 0.31 19.38 -2.60
N ASP A 191 0.49 19.03 -3.87
CA ASP A 191 0.71 20.02 -4.92
C ASP A 191 -0.58 20.72 -5.40
N ASP A 192 -1.75 20.16 -5.07
CA ASP A 192 -3.06 20.68 -5.41
C ASP A 192 -3.72 21.43 -4.23
N THR A 193 -3.76 20.82 -3.05
CA THR A 193 -4.25 21.39 -1.77
C THR A 193 -3.34 22.47 -1.21
N LYS A 194 -2.03 22.38 -1.51
CA LYS A 194 -0.95 23.26 -1.02
C LYS A 194 -0.78 23.24 0.49
N GLU A 195 -1.28 22.19 1.13
CA GLU A 195 -1.07 21.92 2.55
C GLU A 195 0.30 21.26 2.76
N GLU A 196 0.58 20.84 3.99
CA GLU A 196 1.81 20.17 4.37
C GLU A 196 1.45 19.00 5.26
N VAL A 197 2.03 17.83 4.98
CA VAL A 197 1.74 16.58 5.69
C VAL A 197 2.96 15.68 5.71
N THR A 198 2.95 14.74 6.64
CA THR A 198 3.96 13.71 6.79
C THR A 198 3.33 12.33 6.91
N ALA A 199 3.83 11.39 6.12
CA ALA A 199 3.49 9.98 6.26
C ALA A 199 4.75 9.15 6.52
N TRP A 200 4.55 7.99 7.12
CA TRP A 200 5.55 6.95 7.29
C TRP A 200 5.02 5.67 6.67
N TYR A 201 5.80 5.07 5.79
CA TYR A 201 5.48 3.80 5.16
C TYR A 201 6.34 2.70 5.77
N GLY A 202 5.68 1.66 6.28
CA GLY A 202 6.31 0.42 6.72
C GLY A 202 6.54 -0.54 5.56
N ASP A 203 6.86 -1.78 5.90
CA ASP A 203 7.13 -2.82 4.91
C ASP A 203 5.90 -3.14 4.06
N ILE A 204 6.15 -3.55 2.81
CA ILE A 204 5.11 -3.88 1.84
C ILE A 204 5.41 -5.27 1.31
N ALA A 205 4.39 -6.13 1.26
CA ALA A 205 4.51 -7.48 0.76
C ALA A 205 3.26 -7.95 0.02
N LEU A 206 3.42 -8.95 -0.83
CA LEU A 206 2.31 -9.74 -1.38
C LEU A 206 2.33 -11.14 -0.78
N ARG A 207 1.15 -11.70 -0.48
CA ARG A 207 1.01 -13.05 0.06
C ARG A 207 0.18 -13.93 -0.84
N SER A 208 0.51 -15.22 -0.87
CA SER A 208 -0.35 -16.24 -1.46
C SER A 208 -1.68 -16.34 -0.71
N GLN A 209 -2.66 -17.01 -1.31
CA GLN A 209 -3.91 -17.31 -0.61
C GLN A 209 -3.68 -18.07 0.69
#